data_AF-A0A7J9VIB5-F1
#
_entry.id   AF-A0A7J9VIB5-F1
#
_cell.length_a   1.000
_cell.length_b   1.000
_cell.length_c   1.000
_cell.angle_alpha   90.00
_cell.angle_beta   90.00
_cell.angle_gamma   90.00
#
_symmetry.space_group_name_H-M   'P 1'
#
loop_
_entity.id
_entity.type
_entity.pdbx_description
1 polymer ?
#
loop_
_entity_poly.entity_id
_entity_poly.type
_entity_poly.pdbx_seq_one_letter_code
_entity_poly.pdbx_strand_id
1 'polypeptide(L)' 'DTRHANPWAADLYNRARARGHDHPHAVRILARAWLFVIWHCWHDHTAYNPTQHKALQRLLHPDQPQAA' A
#
# COMPACT_ATOMS: atom_id res chain seq x y z
N ASP A 1 -0.69 1.38 -11.54
CA ASP A 1 -1.57 1.69 -10.39
C ASP A 1 -1.20 3.07 -9.84
N THR A 2 -2.17 3.96 -9.57
CA THR A 2 -1.91 5.34 -9.10
C THR A 2 -2.61 5.58 -7.76
N ARG A 3 -2.26 6.65 -7.03
CA ARG A 3 -2.94 7.04 -5.79
C ARG A 3 -4.46 7.28 -5.96
N HIS A 4 -4.93 7.47 -7.18
CA HIS A 4 -6.35 7.64 -7.49
C HIS A 4 -7.06 6.32 -7.79
N ALA A 5 -6.30 5.30 -8.26
CA ALA A 5 -6.84 3.99 -8.62
C ALA A 5 -6.81 2.99 -7.46
N ASN A 6 -5.92 3.19 -6.48
CA ASN A 6 -5.75 2.26 -5.36
C ASN A 6 -5.92 2.97 -4.01
N PRO A 7 -6.94 2.57 -3.22
CA PRO A 7 -7.25 3.23 -1.95
C PRO A 7 -6.13 3.07 -0.92
N TRP A 8 -5.34 2.00 -0.97
CA TRP A 8 -4.15 1.85 -0.12
C TRP A 8 -3.05 2.84 -0.47
N ALA A 9 -2.82 3.08 -1.77
CA ALA A 9 -1.85 4.07 -2.21
C ALA A 9 -2.29 5.50 -1.80
N ALA A 10 -3.59 5.79 -1.85
CA ALA A 10 -4.17 7.05 -1.39
C ALA A 10 -3.98 7.24 0.13
N ASP A 11 -4.35 6.22 0.91
CA ASP A 11 -4.22 6.23 2.36
C ASP A 11 -2.76 6.38 2.81
N LEU A 12 -1.82 5.66 2.20
CA LEU A 12 -0.40 5.75 2.53
C LEU A 12 0.14 7.17 2.27
N TYR A 13 -0.25 7.78 1.15
CA TYR A 13 0.09 9.17 0.83
C TYR A 13 -0.53 10.15 1.84
N ASN A 14 -1.80 9.99 2.16
CA ASN A 14 -2.51 10.85 3.10
C ASN A 14 -1.94 10.75 4.52
N ARG A 15 -1.60 9.54 4.99
CA ARG A 15 -0.92 9.34 6.28
C ARG A 15 0.44 10.01 6.32
N ALA A 16 1.21 9.96 5.24
CA ALA A 16 2.48 10.66 5.16
C ALA A 16 2.29 12.19 5.23
N ARG A 17 1.30 12.74 4.52
CA ARG A 17 0.97 14.17 4.59
C ARG A 17 0.44 14.58 5.96
N ALA A 18 -0.40 13.77 6.59
CA ALA A 18 -0.94 14.02 7.93
C ALA A 18 0.14 14.06 9.02
N ARG A 19 1.25 13.33 8.83
CA ARG A 19 2.43 13.39 9.70
C ARG A 19 3.28 14.65 9.50
N GLY A 20 2.88 15.56 8.60
CA GLY A 20 3.60 16.79 8.31
C GLY A 20 4.72 16.62 7.27
N HIS A 21 4.82 15.47 6.59
CA HIS A 21 5.83 15.31 5.54
C HIS A 21 5.46 16.07 4.28
N ASP A 22 6.48 16.65 3.63
CA ASP A 22 6.33 17.28 2.32
C ASP A 22 5.99 16.29 1.22
N HIS A 23 5.41 16.80 0.13
CA HIS A 23 5.00 15.99 -1.02
C HIS A 23 6.09 15.04 -1.55
N PRO A 24 7.36 15.48 -1.76
CA PRO A 24 8.41 14.58 -2.24
C PRO A 24 8.68 13.43 -1.27
N HIS A 25 8.61 13.69 0.03
CA HIS A 25 8.82 12.67 1.05
C HIS A 25 7.66 11.67 1.07
N ALA A 26 6.42 12.15 1.00
CA ALA A 26 5.23 11.29 0.90
C ALA A 26 5.27 10.38 -0.34
N VAL A 27 5.70 10.91 -1.49
CA VAL A 27 5.85 10.13 -2.73
C VAL A 27 6.96 9.07 -2.58
N ARG A 28 8.09 9.38 -1.92
CA ARG A 28 9.16 8.41 -1.67
C ARG A 28 8.71 7.25 -0.78
N ILE A 29 7.89 7.53 0.24
CA ILE A 29 7.28 6.50 1.09
C ILE A 29 6.39 5.58 0.24
N LEU A 30 5.53 6.17 -0.59
CA LEU A 30 4.65 5.42 -1.50
C LEU A 30 5.46 4.55 -2.49
N ALA A 31 6.47 5.12 -3.13
CA ALA A 31 7.31 4.42 -4.09
C ALA A 31 8.05 3.24 -3.43
N ARG A 32 8.60 3.43 -2.22
CA ARG A 32 9.26 2.36 -1.46
C ARG A 32 8.28 1.22 -1.16
N ALA A 33 7.05 1.53 -0.77
CA ALA A 33 6.05 0.51 -0.46
C ALA A 33 5.68 -0.31 -1.72
N TRP A 34 5.48 0.34 -2.87
CA TRP A 34 5.26 -0.36 -4.14
C TRP A 34 6.45 -1.21 -4.59
N LEU A 35 7.68 -0.72 -4.38
CA LEU A 35 8.88 -1.48 -4.71
C LEU A 35 8.95 -2.80 -3.94
N PHE A 36 8.56 -2.81 -2.66
CA PHE A 36 8.48 -4.06 -1.88
C PHE A 36 7.45 -5.05 -2.43
N VAL A 37 6.29 -4.57 -2.89
CA VAL A 37 5.25 -5.41 -3.50
C VAL A 37 5.75 -6.03 -4.80
N ILE A 38 6.34 -5.22 -5.67
CA ILE A 38 6.91 -5.68 -6.96
C ILE A 38 8.03 -6.70 -6.70
N TRP A 39 8.89 -6.43 -5.72
CA TRP A 39 9.98 -7.33 -5.34
C TRP A 39 9.45 -8.68 -4.85
N HIS A 40 8.41 -8.72 -4.00
CA HIS A 40 7.79 -9.98 -3.58
C HIS A 40 7.15 -10.71 -4.77
N CYS A 41 6.41 -10.01 -5.63
CA CYS A 41 5.81 -10.62 -6.81
C CYS A 41 6.86 -11.27 -7.72
N TRP A 42 8.00 -10.61 -7.88
CA TRP A 42 9.12 -11.14 -8.64
C TRP A 42 9.79 -12.32 -7.94
N HIS A 43 10.06 -12.22 -6.64
CA HIS A 43 10.71 -13.25 -5.85
C HIS A 43 9.88 -14.54 -5.76
N ASP A 44 8.58 -14.40 -5.52
CA ASP A 44 7.64 -15.50 -5.37
C ASP A 44 7.08 -15.98 -6.73
N HIS A 45 7.58 -15.43 -7.84
CA HIS A 45 7.10 -15.67 -9.21
C HIS A 45 5.58 -15.59 -9.35
N THR A 46 4.95 -14.73 -8.57
CA THR A 46 3.50 -14.62 -8.45
C THR A 46 3.03 -13.29 -9.00
N ALA A 47 2.01 -13.31 -9.86
CA ALA A 47 1.40 -12.08 -10.36
C ALA A 47 0.76 -11.29 -9.21
N TYR A 48 0.80 -9.96 -9.30
CA TYR A 48 0.21 -9.10 -8.29
C TYR A 48 -1.27 -9.43 -8.09
N ASN A 49 -1.62 -9.89 -6.89
CA ASN A 49 -2.99 -10.21 -6.51
C ASN A 49 -3.48 -9.26 -5.39
N PRO A 50 -4.47 -8.39 -5.65
CA PRO A 50 -4.97 -7.44 -4.65
C PRO A 50 -5.63 -8.12 -3.44
N THR A 51 -6.07 -9.38 -3.54
CA THR A 51 -6.66 -10.12 -2.41
C THR A 51 -5.60 -10.57 -1.40
N GLN A 52 -4.37 -10.80 -1.84
CA GLN A 52 -3.25 -11.17 -0.97
C GLN A 52 -2.56 -9.95 -0.35
N HIS A 53 -2.85 -8.75 -0.87
CA HIS A 53 -2.30 -7.51 -0.36
C HIS A 53 -2.94 -7.14 0.99
N LYS A 54 -2.43 -7.71 2.08
CA LYS A 54 -2.95 -7.56 3.46
C LYS A 54 -3.21 -6.11 3.88
N ALA A 55 -2.33 -5.18 3.50
CA ALA A 55 -2.49 -3.77 3.84
C ALA A 55 -3.67 -3.10 3.10
N LEU A 56 -3.92 -3.49 1.85
CA LEU A 56 -5.12 -3.11 1.11
C LEU A 56 -6.37 -3.76 1.70
N GLN A 57 -6.31 -5.06 2.03
CA GLN A 57 -7.41 -5.78 2.65
C GLN A 57 -7.84 -5.16 3.99
N ARG A 58 -6.90 -4.73 4.83
CA ARG A 58 -7.22 -4.05 6.09
C ARG A 58 -7.95 -2.71 5.89
N LEU A 59 -7.66 -1.99 4.81
CA LEU A 59 -8.35 -0.74 4.48
C LEU A 59 -9.76 -0.99 3.92
N LEU A 60 -9.93 -2.06 3.14
CA LEU A 60 -11.23 -2.46 2.60
C LEU A 60 -12.13 -3.13 3.64
N HIS A 61 -11.54 -3.85 4.59
CA HIS A 61 -12.21 -4.60 5.65
C HIS A 61 -11.75 -4.14 7.05
N PRO A 62 -12.12 -2.92 7.48
CA PRO A 62 -11.72 -2.39 8.78
C PRO A 62 -12.28 -3.17 9.99
N ASP A 63 -13.38 -3.92 9.79
CA ASP A 63 -14.12 -4.65 10.84
C ASP A 63 -13.68 -6.11 11.06
N GLN A 64 -12.73 -6.65 10.28
CA GLN A 64 -12.28 -8.03 10.50
C GLN A 64 -11.09 -8.09 11.47
N PRO A 65 -11.29 -8.53 12.73
CA PRO A 65 -10.18 -8.87 13.60
C PRO A 65 -9.38 -9.99 12.92
N GLN A 66 -8.07 -9.79 12.78
CA GLN A 66 -7.17 -10.80 12.25
C GLN A 66 -7.31 -12.07 13.09
N ALA A 67 -7.86 -13.13 12.50
CA ALA A 67 -7.78 -14.47 13.06
C ALA A 67 -6.29 -14.82 13.24
N ALA A 68 -5.94 -15.10 14.49
CA ALA A 68 -4.59 -15.38 14.99
C ALA A 68 -4.06 -16.72 14.48
#